data_AF-A0A378VTV7-F1
#
_entry.id   AF-A0A378VTV7-F1
#
_cell.length_a   1.000
_cell.length_b   1.000
_cell.length_c   1.000
_cell.angle_alpha   90.00
_cell.angle_beta   90.00
_cell.angle_gamma   90.00
#
_symmetry.space_group_name_H-M   'P 1'
#
loop_
_entity.id
_entity.type
_entity.pdbx_description
1 polymer ?
#
loop_
_entity_poly.entity_id
_entity_poly.type
_entity_poly.pdbx_seq_one_letter_code
_entity_poly.pdbx_strand_id
1 'polypeptide(L)' 'MFVLFCMLFSCAFSLAAVNINAASQQELEALPGIGPAKAKAIAEYRAQNGAFKSVDD' A
#
# COMPACT_ATOMS: atom_id res chain seq x y z
N MET A 1 -5.87 26.29 -25.25
CA MET A 1 -5.63 26.14 -23.80
C MET A 1 -6.67 25.19 -23.20
N PHE A 2 -6.67 23.91 -23.59
CA PHE A 2 -7.61 22.91 -23.04
C PHE A 2 -7.07 21.47 -23.04
N VAL A 3 -5.80 21.27 -23.42
CA VAL A 3 -5.18 19.94 -23.55
C VAL A 3 -4.01 19.75 -22.57
N LEU A 4 -3.74 20.74 -21.70
CA LEU A 4 -2.56 20.77 -20.82
C LEU A 4 -2.81 20.21 -19.41
N PHE A 5 -4.01 19.75 -19.08
CA PHE A 5 -4.35 19.37 -17.71
C PHE A 5 -4.34 17.85 -17.41
N CYS A 6 -4.21 16.98 -18.42
CA CYS A 6 -4.27 15.52 -18.21
C CYS A 6 -2.91 14.80 -18.17
N MET A 7 -1.77 15.49 -18.29
CA MET A 7 -0.43 14.86 -18.35
C MET A 7 0.41 14.97 -17.06
N LEU A 8 -0.18 15.37 -15.93
CA LEU A 8 0.58 15.50 -14.65
C LEU A 8 0.26 14.43 -13.61
N PHE A 9 -0.55 13.42 -13.95
CA PHE A 9 -0.70 12.22 -13.12
C PHE A 9 0.19 11.11 -13.66
N SER A 10 1.50 11.39 -13.73
CA SER A 10 2.52 10.35 -13.87
C SER A 10 2.46 9.53 -12.59
N CYS A 11 1.67 8.45 -12.61
CA CYS A 11 1.63 7.46 -11.54
C CYS A 11 3.06 6.99 -11.32
N ALA A 12 3.70 7.49 -10.25
CA ALA A 12 4.92 6.93 -9.71
C ALA A 12 4.54 5.57 -9.09
N PHE A 13 4.34 4.59 -9.96
CA PHE A 13 4.01 3.23 -9.58
C PHE A 13 5.29 2.58 -9.07
N SER A 14 5.45 2.58 -7.75
CA SER A 14 6.58 1.90 -7.12
C SER A 14 6.34 0.39 -7.20
N LEU A 15 7.08 -0.29 -8.09
CA LEU A 15 7.18 -1.76 -8.17
C LEU A 15 8.08 -2.35 -7.07
N ALA A 16 8.50 -1.54 -6.10
CA ALA A 16 9.31 -2.01 -4.99
C ALA A 16 8.48 -2.97 -4.13
N ALA A 17 9.05 -4.14 -3.84
CA ALA A 17 8.44 -5.09 -2.91
C ALA A 17 8.34 -4.42 -1.53
N VAL A 18 7.12 -4.35 -1.00
CA VAL A 18 6.85 -3.79 0.32
C VAL A 18 6.83 -4.93 1.33
N ASN A 19 7.60 -4.81 2.41
CA ASN A 19 7.60 -5.80 3.48
C ASN A 19 6.34 -5.65 4.33
N ILE A 20 5.37 -6.55 4.19
CA ILE A 20 4.09 -6.50 4.92
C ILE A 20 4.25 -6.45 6.45
N ASN A 21 5.32 -7.03 7.00
CA ASN A 21 5.57 -7.08 8.45
C ASN A 21 6.21 -5.80 9.01
N ALA A 22 6.78 -4.95 8.17
CA ALA A 22 7.51 -3.76 8.60
C ALA A 22 6.99 -2.44 7.99
N ALA A 23 6.27 -2.51 6.88
CA ALA A 23 5.80 -1.34 6.15
C ALA A 23 4.87 -0.47 6.99
N SER A 24 5.01 0.84 6.80
CA SER A 24 4.09 1.85 7.27
C SER A 24 2.75 1.75 6.53
N GLN A 25 1.71 2.38 7.09
CA GLN A 25 0.39 2.38 6.47
C GLN A 25 0.44 3.03 5.08
N GLN A 26 1.17 4.14 4.93
CA GLN A 26 1.32 4.85 3.66
C GLN A 26 2.04 4.02 2.59
N GLU A 27 3.04 3.22 2.98
CA GLU A 27 3.72 2.31 2.06
C GLU A 27 2.81 1.17 1.60
N LEU A 28 1.93 0.67 2.49
CA LEU A 28 0.91 -0.31 2.12
C LEU A 28 -0.15 0.30 1.19
N GLU A 29 -0.58 1.54 1.44
CA GLU A 29 -1.56 2.27 0.60
C GLU A 29 -1.04 2.59 -0.80
N ALA A 30 0.28 2.64 -0.99
CA ALA A 30 0.89 2.82 -2.30
C ALA A 30 0.76 1.56 -3.20
N LEU A 31 0.38 0.42 -2.64
CA LEU A 31 0.20 -0.82 -3.40
C LEU A 31 -1.12 -0.84 -4.17
N PRO A 32 -1.13 -1.32 -5.43
CA PRO A 32 -2.36 -1.45 -6.20
C PRO A 32 -3.38 -2.33 -5.47
N GLY A 33 -4.60 -1.82 -5.29
CA GLY A 33 -5.69 -2.56 -4.66
C GLY A 33 -5.65 -2.61 -3.12
N ILE A 34 -4.67 -1.94 -2.49
CA ILE A 34 -4.61 -1.71 -1.05
C ILE A 34 -4.93 -0.23 -0.78
N GLY A 35 -6.17 0.04 -0.37
CA GLY A 35 -6.57 1.37 0.09
C GLY A 35 -6.41 1.53 1.61
N PRO A 36 -6.74 2.72 2.16
CA PRO A 36 -6.55 3.04 3.58
C PRO A 36 -7.18 2.04 4.54
N ALA A 37 -8.37 1.52 4.21
CA ALA A 37 -9.06 0.52 5.02
C ALA A 37 -8.27 -0.79 5.14
N LYS A 38 -7.70 -1.28 4.03
CA LYS A 38 -6.90 -2.52 4.02
C LYS A 38 -5.55 -2.31 4.69
N ALA A 39 -4.88 -1.20 4.42
CA ALA A 39 -3.60 -0.87 5.05
C ALA A 39 -3.73 -0.79 6.59
N LYS A 40 -4.81 -0.14 7.07
CA LYS A 40 -5.14 -0.11 8.49
C LYS A 40 -5.39 -1.52 9.06
N ALA A 41 -6.18 -2.35 8.37
CA ALA A 41 -6.46 -3.71 8.80
C ALA A 41 -5.17 -4.56 8.92
N ILE A 42 -4.23 -4.41 7.97
CA ILE A 42 -2.92 -5.09 8.03
C ILE A 42 -2.14 -4.63 9.27
N ALA A 43 -2.11 -3.33 9.57
CA ALA A 43 -1.42 -2.81 10.75
C ALA A 43 -2.04 -3.31 12.05
N GLU A 44 -3.37 -3.32 12.15
CA GLU A 44 -4.10 -3.83 13.31
C GLU A 44 -3.91 -5.33 13.48
N TYR A 45 -3.92 -6.10 12.38
CA TYR A 45 -3.64 -7.52 12.41
C TYR A 45 -2.26 -7.80 13.01
N ARG A 46 -1.22 -7.07 12.58
CA ARG A 46 0.14 -7.20 13.14
C ARG A 46 0.19 -6.90 14.64
N ALA A 47 -0.54 -5.88 15.08
CA ALA A 47 -0.58 -5.49 16.48
C ALA A 47 -1.26 -6.55 17.37
N GLN A 48 -2.27 -7.25 16.85
CA GLN A 48 -3.06 -8.22 17.61
C GLN A 48 -2.55 -9.66 17.51
N ASN A 49 -2.07 -10.06 16.33
CA ASN A 49 -1.74 -11.45 16.00
C ASN A 49 -0.23 -11.68 15.82
N GLY A 50 0.56 -10.61 15.73
CA GLY A 50 1.97 -10.67 15.40
C GLY A 50 2.24 -10.67 13.89
N ALA A 51 3.46 -10.99 13.50
CA ALA A 51 3.88 -10.97 12.08
C ALA A 51 3.19 -12.07 11.26
N PHE A 52 2.88 -11.76 9.99
CA PHE A 52 2.49 -12.73 8.98
C PHE A 52 3.64 -13.73 8.76
N LYS A 53 3.32 -15.02 8.78
CA LYS A 53 4.28 -16.12 8.61
C LYS A 53 4.29 -16.64 7.18
N SER A 54 3.16 -16.52 6.50
CA SER A 54 2.97 -16.94 5.11
C SER A 54 2.14 -15.92 4.33
N VAL A 55 2.02 -16.13 3.01
CA VAL A 55 1.17 -15.30 2.14
C VAL A 55 -0.33 -15.66 2.24
N ASP A 56 -0.64 -16.81 2.84
CA ASP A 56 -2.01 -17.32 3.00
C ASP A 56 -2.66 -16.88 4.33
N ASP A 57 -1.88 -16.25 5.22
CA ASP A 57 -2.31 -15.68 6.50
C ASP A 57 -3.09 -14.36 6.31
#